data_AF-A0A645CEW3-F1
#
_entry.id   AF-A0A645CEW3-F1
#
_cell.length_a   1.000
_cell.length_b   1.000
_cell.length_c   1.000
_cell.angle_alpha   90.00
_cell.angle_beta   90.00
_cell.angle_gamma   90.00
#
_symmetry.space_group_name_H-M   'P 1'
#
loop_
_entity.id
_entity.type
_entity.pdbx_description
1 polymer ?
#
loop_
_entity_poly.entity_id
_entity_poly.type
_entity_poly.pdbx_seq_one_letter_code
_entity_poly.pdbx_strand_id
1 'polypeptide(L)'
;MTGPDKKKLYPNENIKTVCYISNLPKRPNVEIGEYTYYSDNKKSPEKFYENIEHHYEFLGDKLIIGKFCAIAEGVKFIMNGANHRMDGITTYPFNIFGCGWEKVTPTIEQLPFKGDTVIGNDVWIGQNVTIMPGIQIGDGAIISANATVVKNVEPYSIYGGNPAKLIKKRFSNEMVEFLLKLQWWNWGKEEIFKNLDKLTSESGLVHFMNQSLDAGPFYHGTKADLKVGDLLEPGYNSNYGERKKANYVYLTGTMDAAVWGAELAMGDGRGRIYIVEPIGTIENDPNLTDKKFPGNPTRSYRTKSLLRIVGEVLDWKGHAPEVLQNMLDNLEELKRQGIEAIND
;
A
#
# COMPACT_ATOMS: atom_id res chain seq x y z
N MET A 1 -16.40 -9.85 25.25
CA MET A 1 -16.21 -10.41 23.89
C MET A 1 -15.30 -9.47 23.11
N THR A 2 -14.32 -9.98 22.37
CA THR A 2 -13.31 -9.19 21.62
C THR A 2 -13.67 -9.01 20.14
N GLY A 3 -14.94 -8.74 19.84
CA GLY A 3 -15.46 -8.62 18.47
C GLY A 3 -16.47 -9.72 18.07
N PRO A 4 -17.02 -9.66 16.84
CA PRO A 4 -18.00 -10.62 16.34
C PRO A 4 -17.37 -12.00 16.09
N ASP A 5 -18.20 -13.04 16.14
CA ASP A 5 -17.79 -14.39 15.75
C ASP A 5 -17.58 -14.45 14.23
N LYS A 6 -16.32 -14.58 13.81
CA LYS A 6 -15.94 -14.65 12.40
C LYS A 6 -16.48 -15.86 11.66
N LYS A 7 -17.02 -16.88 12.36
CA LYS A 7 -17.64 -18.07 11.75
C LYS A 7 -19.15 -17.90 11.52
N LYS A 8 -19.78 -16.88 12.12
CA LYS A 8 -21.20 -16.63 11.89
C LYS A 8 -21.40 -16.06 10.48
N LEU A 9 -22.42 -16.55 9.79
CA LEU A 9 -22.85 -15.98 8.51
C LEU A 9 -23.38 -14.55 8.70
N TYR A 10 -24.23 -14.34 9.71
CA TYR A 10 -24.75 -13.04 10.11
C TYR A 10 -24.10 -12.60 11.42
N PRO A 11 -23.01 -11.81 11.39
CA PRO A 11 -22.28 -11.42 12.60
C PRO A 11 -23.09 -10.52 13.53
N ASN A 12 -24.01 -9.73 12.99
CA ASN A 12 -24.98 -8.96 13.76
C ASN A 12 -26.39 -9.44 13.42
N GLU A 13 -27.04 -10.12 14.36
CA GLU A 13 -28.35 -10.73 14.14
C GLU A 13 -29.46 -9.71 13.89
N ASN A 14 -29.26 -8.45 14.28
CA ASN A 14 -30.17 -7.35 14.02
C ASN A 14 -30.03 -6.75 12.61
N ILE A 15 -28.99 -7.12 11.85
CA ILE A 15 -28.72 -6.58 10.50
C ILE A 15 -28.64 -7.75 9.51
N LYS A 16 -29.80 -8.21 9.04
CA LYS A 16 -29.90 -9.34 8.09
C LYS A 16 -29.58 -8.98 6.65
N THR A 17 -29.35 -7.71 6.35
CA THR A 17 -28.92 -7.25 5.03
C THR A 17 -27.41 -7.35 4.83
N VAL A 18 -26.65 -7.79 5.84
CA VAL A 18 -25.20 -7.93 5.81
C VAL A 18 -24.79 -9.33 6.25
N CYS A 19 -23.96 -10.02 5.46
CA CYS A 19 -23.37 -11.31 5.84
C CYS A 19 -21.87 -11.38 5.53
N TYR A 20 -21.13 -12.22 6.28
CA TYR A 20 -19.76 -12.55 5.95
C TYR A 20 -19.72 -13.55 4.79
N ILE A 21 -19.29 -13.08 3.63
CA ILE A 21 -19.29 -13.89 2.40
C ILE A 21 -18.19 -14.96 2.38
N SER A 22 -17.19 -14.86 3.27
CA SER A 22 -16.21 -15.93 3.50
C SER A 22 -16.81 -17.19 4.14
N ASN A 23 -17.98 -17.07 4.77
CA ASN A 23 -18.71 -18.17 5.42
C ASN A 23 -19.82 -18.78 4.56
N LEU A 24 -19.98 -18.33 3.30
CA LEU A 24 -20.84 -19.00 2.34
C LEU A 24 -20.29 -20.38 1.95
N PRO A 25 -21.13 -21.31 1.45
CA PRO A 25 -20.66 -22.57 0.90
C PRO A 25 -19.54 -22.34 -0.12
N LYS A 26 -18.47 -23.13 -0.08
CA LYS A 26 -17.33 -22.92 -0.98
C LYS A 26 -17.75 -23.08 -2.44
N ARG A 27 -17.23 -22.20 -3.30
CA ARG A 27 -17.37 -22.24 -4.76
C ARG A 27 -15.98 -22.44 -5.40
N PRO A 28 -15.83 -23.31 -6.41
CA PRO A 28 -14.56 -23.47 -7.13
C PRO A 28 -14.03 -22.14 -7.67
N ASN A 29 -12.70 -21.99 -7.68
CA ASN A 29 -11.98 -20.81 -8.18
C ASN A 29 -12.38 -19.47 -7.52
N VAL A 30 -13.02 -19.49 -6.35
CA VAL A 30 -13.35 -18.28 -5.58
C VAL A 30 -12.77 -18.38 -4.17
N GLU A 31 -11.92 -17.43 -3.81
CA GLU A 31 -11.23 -17.34 -2.52
C GLU A 31 -11.63 -16.03 -1.84
N ILE A 32 -12.07 -16.08 -0.59
CA ILE A 32 -12.60 -14.92 0.15
C ILE A 32 -12.04 -14.90 1.57
N GLY A 33 -11.46 -13.77 1.96
CA GLY A 33 -10.89 -13.53 3.27
C GLY A 33 -11.92 -13.35 4.38
N GLU A 34 -11.51 -13.67 5.60
CA GLU A 34 -12.32 -13.51 6.82
C GLU A 34 -12.78 -12.05 7.00
N TYR A 35 -13.92 -11.87 7.68
CA TYR A 35 -14.54 -10.56 7.97
C TYR A 35 -15.01 -9.73 6.76
N THR A 36 -14.68 -10.13 5.55
CA THR A 36 -15.22 -9.51 4.33
C THR A 36 -16.73 -9.74 4.25
N TYR A 37 -17.48 -8.66 4.09
CA TYR A 37 -18.92 -8.68 4.06
C TYR A 37 -19.49 -8.20 2.72
N TYR A 38 -20.67 -8.72 2.40
CA TYR A 38 -21.52 -8.18 1.36
C TYR A 38 -22.82 -7.67 1.98
N SER A 39 -23.28 -6.52 1.50
CA SER A 39 -24.53 -5.89 1.90
C SER A 39 -25.51 -5.87 0.73
N ASP A 40 -26.72 -6.37 0.92
CA ASP A 40 -27.78 -6.34 -0.08
C ASP A 40 -29.12 -6.10 0.62
N ASN A 41 -29.81 -5.02 0.24
CA ASN A 41 -31.11 -4.67 0.82
C ASN A 41 -32.28 -5.13 -0.06
N LYS A 42 -32.03 -5.55 -1.31
CA LYS A 42 -33.07 -5.94 -2.27
C LYS A 42 -33.18 -7.45 -2.41
N LYS A 43 -32.04 -8.14 -2.40
CA LYS A 43 -31.92 -9.60 -2.37
C LYS A 43 -31.33 -10.05 -1.03
N SER A 44 -31.26 -11.36 -0.83
CA SER A 44 -30.47 -11.90 0.28
C SER A 44 -28.97 -11.69 -0.02
N PRO A 45 -28.16 -11.18 0.93
CA PRO A 45 -26.70 -11.07 0.76
C PRO A 45 -26.03 -12.45 0.59
N GLU A 46 -26.70 -13.56 0.94
CA GLU A 46 -26.21 -14.91 0.66
C GLU A 46 -26.09 -15.23 -0.83
N LYS A 47 -26.79 -14.46 -1.68
CA LYS A 47 -26.75 -14.60 -3.14
C LYS A 47 -25.55 -13.92 -3.79
N PHE A 48 -24.52 -13.57 -3.01
CA PHE A 48 -23.29 -12.93 -3.50
C PHE A 48 -22.73 -13.58 -4.78
N TYR A 49 -22.74 -14.91 -4.89
CA TYR A 49 -22.23 -15.61 -6.06
C TYR A 49 -23.01 -15.37 -7.37
N GLU A 50 -24.26 -14.90 -7.30
CA GLU A 50 -25.02 -14.45 -8.48
C GLU A 50 -24.37 -13.22 -9.14
N ASN A 51 -23.52 -12.50 -8.41
CA ASN A 51 -22.82 -11.31 -8.89
C ASN A 51 -21.48 -11.62 -9.58
N ILE A 52 -21.07 -12.89 -9.62
CA ILE A 52 -19.87 -13.34 -10.32
C ILE A 52 -20.32 -13.93 -11.67
N GLU A 53 -20.21 -13.11 -12.71
CA GLU A 53 -20.72 -13.41 -14.05
C GLU A 53 -19.61 -13.98 -14.94
N HIS A 54 -19.98 -14.88 -15.86
CA HIS A 54 -19.08 -15.47 -16.86
C HIS A 54 -17.87 -16.23 -16.29
N HIS A 55 -18.01 -16.81 -15.11
CA HIS A 55 -16.95 -17.56 -14.43
C HIS A 55 -17.11 -19.06 -14.67
N TYR A 56 -16.32 -19.61 -15.58
CA TYR A 56 -16.37 -21.01 -15.94
C TYR A 56 -15.14 -21.74 -15.41
N GLU A 57 -15.37 -22.85 -14.69
CA GLU A 57 -14.30 -23.59 -13.99
C GLU A 57 -13.17 -24.03 -14.94
N PHE A 58 -13.50 -24.41 -16.17
CA PHE A 58 -12.53 -24.87 -17.18
C PHE A 58 -11.57 -23.78 -17.67
N LEU A 59 -11.89 -22.49 -17.47
CA LEU A 59 -10.98 -21.39 -17.81
C LEU A 59 -9.90 -21.20 -16.75
N GLY A 60 -10.10 -21.73 -15.54
CA GLY A 60 -9.12 -21.71 -14.46
C GLY A 60 -8.86 -20.33 -13.83
N ASP A 61 -9.49 -19.25 -14.31
CA ASP A 61 -9.36 -17.94 -13.71
C ASP A 61 -10.01 -17.91 -12.32
N LYS A 62 -9.37 -17.18 -11.41
CA LYS A 62 -9.83 -17.04 -10.03
C LYS A 62 -10.39 -15.66 -9.74
N LEU A 63 -11.36 -15.63 -8.84
CA LEU A 63 -11.72 -14.42 -8.09
C LEU A 63 -11.17 -14.56 -6.66
N ILE A 64 -10.25 -13.67 -6.30
CA ILE A 64 -9.62 -13.65 -4.97
C ILE A 64 -10.00 -12.34 -4.30
N ILE A 65 -10.55 -12.41 -3.09
CA ILE A 65 -10.94 -11.24 -2.28
C ILE A 65 -10.28 -11.35 -0.91
N GLY A 66 -9.56 -10.30 -0.51
CA GLY A 66 -8.90 -10.22 0.79
C GLY A 66 -9.85 -10.15 1.97
N LYS A 67 -9.28 -9.87 3.14
CA LYS A 67 -9.97 -9.75 4.43
C LYS A 67 -10.51 -8.34 4.65
N PHE A 68 -11.53 -8.21 5.50
CA PHE A 68 -12.09 -6.93 5.94
C PHE A 68 -12.59 -6.02 4.80
N CYS A 69 -12.99 -6.57 3.66
CA CYS A 69 -13.56 -5.77 2.58
C CYS A 69 -15.04 -5.47 2.81
N ALA A 70 -15.46 -4.30 2.35
CA ALA A 70 -16.83 -3.81 2.40
C ALA A 70 -17.41 -3.78 0.98
N ILE A 71 -18.29 -4.73 0.66
CA ILE A 71 -18.87 -4.86 -0.68
C ILE A 71 -20.35 -4.47 -0.62
N ALA A 72 -20.70 -3.38 -1.31
CA ALA A 72 -22.08 -2.90 -1.36
C ALA A 72 -22.92 -3.65 -2.40
N GLU A 73 -24.24 -3.47 -2.30
CA GLU A 73 -25.24 -4.08 -3.18
C GLU A 73 -24.94 -3.85 -4.67
N GLY A 74 -25.20 -4.87 -5.50
CA GLY A 74 -25.18 -4.74 -6.95
C GLY A 74 -23.78 -4.65 -7.56
N VAL A 75 -22.72 -4.80 -6.76
CA VAL A 75 -21.36 -5.00 -7.27
C VAL A 75 -21.31 -6.24 -8.15
N LYS A 76 -20.66 -6.16 -9.31
CA LYS A 76 -20.50 -7.25 -10.27
C LYS A 76 -19.04 -7.54 -10.57
N PHE A 77 -18.71 -8.82 -10.68
CA PHE A 77 -17.42 -9.31 -11.14
C PHE A 77 -17.61 -9.99 -12.49
N ILE A 78 -17.08 -9.39 -13.55
CA ILE A 78 -17.07 -9.98 -14.88
C ILE A 78 -15.78 -10.79 -15.01
N MET A 79 -15.91 -12.10 -15.24
CA MET A 79 -14.78 -13.02 -15.36
C MET A 79 -14.47 -13.33 -16.83
N ASN A 80 -13.41 -14.10 -17.10
CA ASN A 80 -12.83 -14.21 -18.44
C ASN A 80 -13.75 -14.87 -19.49
N GLY A 81 -14.77 -15.62 -19.05
CA GLY A 81 -15.74 -16.25 -19.96
C GLY A 81 -16.62 -15.26 -20.73
N ALA A 82 -16.53 -13.97 -20.45
CA ALA A 82 -17.21 -12.91 -21.20
C ALA A 82 -16.46 -12.51 -22.48
N ASN A 83 -15.18 -12.88 -22.62
CA ASN A 83 -14.34 -12.42 -23.71
C ASN A 83 -14.53 -13.30 -24.95
N HIS A 84 -14.81 -12.66 -26.09
CA HIS A 84 -14.92 -13.33 -27.37
C HIS A 84 -13.56 -13.38 -28.09
N ARG A 85 -13.37 -14.38 -28.94
CA ARG A 85 -12.26 -14.42 -29.91
C ARG A 85 -12.32 -13.18 -30.82
N MET A 86 -11.16 -12.54 -31.08
CA MET A 86 -11.07 -11.21 -31.71
C MET A 86 -10.07 -11.11 -32.87
N ASP A 87 -9.30 -12.16 -33.15
CA ASP A 87 -8.32 -12.23 -34.24
C ASP A 87 -8.95 -12.56 -35.61
N GLY A 88 -10.22 -12.98 -35.62
CA GLY A 88 -10.97 -13.29 -36.84
C GLY A 88 -11.70 -12.09 -37.44
N ILE A 89 -12.38 -12.32 -38.58
CA ILE A 89 -13.24 -11.33 -39.24
C ILE A 89 -14.49 -11.01 -38.40
N THR A 90 -14.88 -11.90 -37.50
CA THR A 90 -16.06 -11.78 -36.64
C THR A 90 -15.77 -12.24 -35.23
N THR A 91 -16.48 -11.66 -34.26
CA THR A 91 -16.48 -12.08 -32.85
C THR A 91 -17.64 -13.02 -32.53
N TYR A 92 -18.47 -13.40 -33.51
CA TYR A 92 -19.64 -14.25 -33.29
C TYR A 92 -19.22 -15.68 -32.83
N PRO A 93 -19.74 -16.17 -31.69
CA PRO A 93 -19.31 -17.44 -31.12
C PRO A 93 -20.05 -18.62 -31.75
N PHE A 94 -19.80 -18.92 -33.03
CA PHE A 94 -20.49 -20.01 -33.74
C PHE A 94 -20.50 -21.33 -32.96
N ASN A 95 -19.40 -21.64 -32.29
CA ASN A 95 -19.20 -22.90 -31.59
C ASN A 95 -20.23 -23.19 -30.49
N ILE A 96 -20.86 -22.18 -29.88
CA ILE A 96 -21.79 -22.40 -28.76
C ILE A 96 -23.19 -22.86 -29.21
N PHE A 97 -23.50 -22.78 -30.51
CA PHE A 97 -24.82 -23.14 -31.05
C PHE A 97 -24.90 -24.57 -31.59
N GLY A 98 -23.79 -25.30 -31.64
CA GLY A 98 -23.73 -26.71 -32.06
C GLY A 98 -23.99 -26.95 -33.55
N CYS A 99 -24.52 -28.12 -33.90
CA CYS A 99 -24.88 -28.52 -35.27
C CYS A 99 -23.72 -28.46 -36.28
N GLY A 100 -22.51 -28.86 -35.86
CA GLY A 100 -21.30 -28.83 -36.67
C GLY A 100 -20.56 -27.49 -36.62
N TRP A 101 -21.09 -26.48 -35.94
CA TRP A 101 -20.41 -25.20 -35.72
C TRP A 101 -19.35 -25.29 -34.61
N GLU A 102 -19.41 -26.32 -33.76
CA GLU A 102 -18.35 -26.68 -32.80
C GLU A 102 -17.00 -26.96 -33.47
N LYS A 103 -16.95 -27.14 -34.80
CA LYS A 103 -15.70 -27.28 -35.59
C LYS A 103 -14.76 -26.09 -35.47
N VAL A 104 -15.25 -24.93 -35.05
CA VAL A 104 -14.47 -23.70 -34.82
C VAL A 104 -14.39 -23.31 -33.34
N THR A 105 -14.53 -24.28 -32.43
CA THR A 105 -14.33 -24.05 -30.99
C THR A 105 -12.94 -23.45 -30.76
N PRO A 106 -12.83 -22.27 -30.13
CA PRO A 106 -11.54 -21.62 -29.92
C PRO A 106 -10.71 -22.43 -28.91
N THR A 107 -9.40 -22.46 -29.10
CA THR A 107 -8.49 -22.88 -28.03
C THR A 107 -8.39 -21.77 -26.98
N ILE A 108 -7.86 -22.10 -25.79
CA ILE A 108 -7.71 -21.12 -24.71
C ILE A 108 -6.82 -19.95 -25.15
N GLU A 109 -5.77 -20.22 -25.94
CA GLU A 109 -4.82 -19.22 -26.44
C GLU A 109 -5.45 -18.25 -27.45
N GLN A 110 -6.56 -18.64 -28.08
CA GLN A 110 -7.32 -17.78 -29.02
C GLN A 110 -8.32 -16.87 -28.31
N LEU A 111 -8.59 -17.10 -27.02
CA LEU A 111 -9.45 -16.26 -26.22
C LEU A 111 -8.62 -15.17 -25.53
N PRO A 112 -9.09 -13.91 -25.49
CA PRO A 112 -8.46 -12.87 -24.70
C PRO A 112 -8.57 -13.19 -23.20
N PHE A 113 -7.56 -13.87 -22.66
CA PHE A 113 -7.46 -14.19 -21.24
C PHE A 113 -6.70 -13.09 -20.50
N LYS A 114 -7.32 -12.51 -19.47
CA LYS A 114 -6.78 -11.39 -18.69
C LYS A 114 -6.24 -11.80 -17.32
N GLY A 115 -6.29 -13.08 -16.99
CA GLY A 115 -5.85 -13.59 -15.69
C GLY A 115 -6.90 -13.40 -14.60
N ASP A 116 -6.46 -13.58 -13.36
CA ASP A 116 -7.29 -13.55 -12.16
C ASP A 116 -7.75 -12.13 -11.81
N THR A 117 -8.95 -12.02 -11.25
CA THR A 117 -9.42 -10.80 -10.61
C THR A 117 -9.10 -10.89 -9.11
N VAL A 118 -8.30 -9.94 -8.61
CA VAL A 118 -7.82 -9.95 -7.23
C VAL A 118 -8.15 -8.64 -6.55
N ILE A 119 -8.83 -8.74 -5.43
CA ILE A 119 -9.17 -7.64 -4.54
C ILE A 119 -8.34 -7.82 -3.28
N GLY A 120 -7.59 -6.79 -2.89
CA GLY A 120 -6.82 -6.76 -1.67
C GLY A 120 -7.68 -6.79 -0.40
N ASN A 121 -7.09 -6.40 0.71
CA ASN A 121 -7.69 -6.32 2.03
C ASN A 121 -8.17 -4.88 2.30
N ASP A 122 -9.13 -4.69 3.22
CA ASP A 122 -9.64 -3.37 3.61
C ASP A 122 -10.17 -2.54 2.41
N VAL A 123 -10.65 -3.20 1.36
CA VAL A 123 -11.18 -2.54 0.17
C VAL A 123 -12.65 -2.19 0.37
N TRP A 124 -13.02 -0.95 0.08
CA TRP A 124 -14.41 -0.50 0.06
C TRP A 124 -14.91 -0.36 -1.38
N ILE A 125 -15.90 -1.18 -1.74
CA ILE A 125 -16.52 -1.17 -3.07
C ILE A 125 -17.95 -0.62 -2.96
N GLY A 126 -18.18 0.53 -3.57
CA GLY A 126 -19.46 1.20 -3.61
C GLY A 126 -20.53 0.45 -4.41
N GLN A 127 -21.78 0.88 -4.25
CA GLN A 127 -22.94 0.24 -4.86
C GLN A 127 -22.83 0.20 -6.39
N ASN A 128 -23.29 -0.88 -7.03
CA ASN A 128 -23.35 -1.06 -8.48
C ASN A 128 -22.01 -0.90 -9.23
N VAL A 129 -20.88 -1.14 -8.57
CA VAL A 129 -19.58 -1.16 -9.25
C VAL A 129 -19.47 -2.40 -10.14
N THR A 130 -18.94 -2.24 -11.36
CA THR A 130 -18.58 -3.37 -12.24
C THR A 130 -17.07 -3.51 -12.32
N ILE A 131 -16.54 -4.69 -12.00
CA ILE A 131 -15.11 -5.02 -12.08
C ILE A 131 -14.89 -5.93 -13.28
N MET A 132 -14.06 -5.49 -14.22
CA MET A 132 -13.77 -6.26 -15.44
C MET A 132 -12.78 -7.41 -15.18
N PRO A 133 -12.59 -8.34 -16.15
CA PRO A 133 -11.69 -9.48 -15.96
C PRO A 133 -10.22 -9.06 -15.80
N GLY A 134 -9.49 -9.75 -14.91
CA GLY A 134 -8.04 -9.60 -14.76
C GLY A 134 -7.60 -8.38 -13.93
N ILE A 135 -8.53 -7.76 -13.20
CA ILE A 135 -8.28 -6.51 -12.48
C ILE A 135 -7.67 -6.80 -11.10
N GLN A 136 -6.63 -6.05 -10.77
CA GLN A 136 -5.98 -6.04 -9.46
C GLN A 136 -6.38 -4.75 -8.72
N ILE A 137 -7.02 -4.88 -7.56
CA ILE A 137 -7.38 -3.75 -6.69
C ILE A 137 -6.55 -3.83 -5.41
N GLY A 138 -5.68 -2.83 -5.19
CA GLY A 138 -4.76 -2.80 -4.05
C GLY A 138 -5.46 -2.64 -2.69
N ASP A 139 -4.74 -3.01 -1.62
CA ASP A 139 -5.23 -2.92 -0.25
C ASP A 139 -5.68 -1.50 0.11
N GLY A 140 -6.75 -1.37 0.90
CA GLY A 140 -7.25 -0.07 1.36
C GLY A 140 -7.86 0.82 0.27
N ALA A 141 -8.03 0.33 -0.96
CA ALA A 141 -8.62 1.12 -2.03
C ALA A 141 -10.13 1.37 -1.81
N ILE A 142 -10.63 2.48 -2.37
CA ILE A 142 -12.04 2.84 -2.37
C ILE A 142 -12.52 2.98 -3.81
N ILE A 143 -13.56 2.25 -4.17
CA ILE A 143 -14.21 2.35 -5.48
C ILE A 143 -15.57 3.02 -5.32
N SER A 144 -15.73 4.22 -5.88
CA SER A 144 -16.97 4.98 -5.85
C SER A 144 -18.12 4.21 -6.51
N ALA A 145 -19.34 4.40 -6.00
CA ALA A 145 -20.54 3.76 -6.55
C ALA A 145 -20.71 4.03 -8.06
N ASN A 146 -21.29 3.04 -8.76
CA ASN A 146 -21.53 3.02 -10.21
C ASN A 146 -20.27 3.13 -11.08
N ALA A 147 -19.08 2.84 -10.54
CA ALA A 147 -17.85 2.83 -11.32
C ALA A 147 -17.68 1.54 -12.15
N THR A 148 -16.99 1.65 -13.30
CA THR A 148 -16.58 0.50 -14.12
C THR A 148 -15.06 0.40 -14.12
N VAL A 149 -14.53 -0.57 -13.36
CA VAL A 149 -13.09 -0.77 -13.18
C VAL A 149 -12.54 -1.57 -14.35
N VAL A 150 -11.83 -0.88 -15.24
CA VAL A 150 -11.25 -1.45 -16.48
C VAL A 150 -9.71 -1.50 -16.46
N LYS A 151 -9.09 -0.99 -15.38
CA LYS A 151 -7.64 -1.00 -15.12
C LYS A 151 -7.38 -1.23 -13.63
N ASN A 152 -6.18 -1.68 -13.29
CA ASN A 152 -5.75 -1.90 -11.92
C ASN A 152 -5.85 -0.62 -11.08
N VAL A 153 -6.07 -0.81 -9.78
CA VAL A 153 -6.29 0.27 -8.79
C VAL A 153 -5.17 0.25 -7.78
N GLU A 154 -4.53 1.40 -7.57
CA GLU A 154 -3.44 1.56 -6.61
C GLU A 154 -3.93 1.33 -5.16
N PRO A 155 -3.11 0.76 -4.27
CA PRO A 155 -3.45 0.68 -2.85
C PRO A 155 -3.76 2.05 -2.25
N TYR A 156 -4.69 2.09 -1.29
CA TYR A 156 -5.08 3.30 -0.55
C TYR A 156 -5.43 4.50 -1.44
N SER A 157 -6.03 4.24 -2.60
CA SER A 157 -6.48 5.24 -3.55
C SER A 157 -8.00 5.22 -3.70
N ILE A 158 -8.56 6.31 -4.22
CA ILE A 158 -10.00 6.44 -4.51
C ILE A 158 -10.18 6.52 -6.01
N TYR A 159 -10.96 5.61 -6.58
CA TYR A 159 -11.29 5.55 -8.01
C TYR A 159 -12.79 5.68 -8.23
N GLY A 160 -13.19 6.26 -9.37
CA GLY A 160 -14.60 6.33 -9.75
C GLY A 160 -14.83 6.68 -11.22
N GLY A 161 -16.07 6.53 -11.68
CA GLY A 161 -16.49 6.79 -13.06
C GLY A 161 -16.51 5.56 -13.97
N ASN A 162 -16.88 5.78 -15.23
CA ASN A 162 -16.91 4.76 -16.27
C ASN A 162 -16.29 5.34 -17.57
N PRO A 163 -15.04 4.97 -17.92
CA PRO A 163 -14.15 4.08 -17.18
C PRO A 163 -13.70 4.70 -15.84
N ALA A 164 -13.46 3.86 -14.83
CA ALA A 164 -12.97 4.32 -13.53
C ALA A 164 -11.59 4.97 -13.66
N LYS A 165 -11.42 6.14 -13.04
CA LYS A 165 -10.16 6.90 -13.00
C LYS A 165 -9.79 7.20 -11.56
N LEU A 166 -8.50 7.39 -11.31
CA LEU A 166 -7.99 7.90 -10.04
C LEU A 166 -8.63 9.27 -9.75
N ILE A 167 -9.26 9.40 -8.59
CA ILE A 167 -9.80 10.66 -8.06
C ILE A 167 -8.76 11.31 -7.16
N LYS A 168 -8.27 10.57 -6.15
CA LYS A 168 -7.19 11.00 -5.24
C LYS A 168 -6.59 9.83 -4.48
N LYS A 169 -5.40 10.01 -3.91
CA LYS A 169 -4.87 9.11 -2.87
C LYS A 169 -5.53 9.42 -1.52
N ARG A 170 -5.71 8.40 -0.67
CA ARG A 170 -6.22 8.58 0.69
C ARG A 170 -5.17 9.20 1.60
N PHE A 171 -3.90 8.83 1.40
CA PHE A 171 -2.74 9.22 2.19
C PHE A 171 -1.53 9.55 1.31
N SER A 172 -0.46 10.09 1.91
CA SER A 172 0.83 10.27 1.23
C SER A 172 1.47 8.93 0.86
N ASN A 173 2.41 8.90 -0.06
CA ASN A 173 3.05 7.65 -0.50
C ASN A 173 3.73 6.92 0.68
N GLU A 174 4.35 7.68 1.58
CA GLU A 174 5.07 7.16 2.75
C GLU A 174 4.12 6.49 3.74
N MET A 175 2.95 7.11 3.98
CA MET A 175 1.90 6.53 4.80
C MET A 175 1.32 5.26 4.17
N VAL A 176 1.16 5.24 2.85
CA VAL A 176 0.70 4.05 2.11
C VAL A 176 1.72 2.91 2.25
N GLU A 177 3.01 3.18 2.06
CA GLU A 177 4.07 2.18 2.25
C GLU A 177 4.10 1.64 3.69
N PHE A 178 3.93 2.51 4.68
CA PHE A 178 3.83 2.10 6.07
C PHE A 178 2.65 1.15 6.31
N LEU A 179 1.45 1.52 5.82
CA LEU A 179 0.25 0.71 5.97
C LEU A 179 0.37 -0.66 5.28
N LEU A 180 0.98 -0.70 4.09
CA LEU A 180 1.26 -1.94 3.36
C LEU A 180 2.26 -2.86 4.07
N LYS A 181 3.13 -2.31 4.92
CA LYS A 181 4.00 -3.07 5.83
C LYS A 181 3.28 -3.47 7.11
N LEU A 182 2.42 -2.61 7.64
CA LEU A 182 1.68 -2.81 8.87
C LEU A 182 0.75 -4.04 8.78
N GLN A 183 0.09 -4.18 7.63
CA GLN A 183 -0.82 -5.28 7.29
C GLN A 183 -1.74 -5.68 8.46
N TRP A 184 -2.42 -4.69 9.03
CA TRP A 184 -3.20 -4.87 10.26
C TRP A 184 -4.27 -5.97 10.13
N TRP A 185 -4.76 -6.22 8.90
CA TRP A 185 -5.68 -7.32 8.58
C TRP A 185 -5.12 -8.73 8.84
N ASN A 186 -3.81 -8.87 9.06
CA ASN A 186 -3.16 -10.13 9.45
C ASN A 186 -2.99 -10.28 10.96
N TRP A 187 -3.35 -9.28 11.75
CA TRP A 187 -3.25 -9.36 13.21
C TRP A 187 -4.26 -10.32 13.83
N GLY A 188 -3.95 -10.81 15.04
CA GLY A 188 -4.89 -11.58 15.84
C GLY A 188 -6.10 -10.76 16.29
N LYS A 189 -7.23 -11.41 16.56
CA LYS A 189 -8.47 -10.72 16.95
C LYS A 189 -8.31 -9.87 18.22
N GLU A 190 -7.50 -10.32 19.18
CA GLU A 190 -7.21 -9.59 20.42
C GLU A 190 -6.40 -8.31 20.14
N GLU A 191 -5.41 -8.41 19.25
CA GLU A 191 -4.58 -7.28 18.81
C GLU A 191 -5.43 -6.23 18.10
N ILE A 192 -6.30 -6.66 17.17
CA ILE A 192 -7.24 -5.77 16.48
C ILE A 192 -8.16 -5.10 17.50
N PHE A 193 -8.78 -5.87 18.41
CA PHE A 193 -9.71 -5.34 19.41
C PHE A 193 -9.08 -4.26 20.30
N LYS A 194 -7.86 -4.49 20.79
CA LYS A 194 -7.10 -3.52 21.59
C LYS A 194 -6.78 -2.22 20.84
N ASN A 195 -6.76 -2.27 19.51
CA ASN A 195 -6.33 -1.20 18.64
C ASN A 195 -7.46 -0.57 17.81
N LEU A 196 -8.73 -0.96 18.02
CA LEU A 196 -9.88 -0.45 17.24
C LEU A 196 -9.93 1.07 17.19
N ASP A 197 -9.84 1.74 18.34
CA ASP A 197 -9.89 3.20 18.41
C ASP A 197 -8.81 3.87 17.54
N LYS A 198 -7.65 3.22 17.40
CA LYS A 198 -6.54 3.71 16.56
C LYS A 198 -6.78 3.39 15.09
N LEU A 199 -7.21 2.16 14.78
CA LEU A 199 -7.53 1.77 13.40
C LEU A 199 -8.64 2.63 12.78
N THR A 200 -9.55 3.17 13.60
CA THR A 200 -10.68 3.98 13.14
C THR A 200 -10.53 5.49 13.40
N SER A 201 -9.32 5.98 13.67
CA SER A 201 -9.08 7.41 13.91
C SER A 201 -7.90 7.93 13.10
N GLU A 202 -7.93 9.23 12.78
CA GLU A 202 -6.84 9.91 12.09
C GLU A 202 -5.53 9.86 12.89
N SER A 203 -5.62 10.03 14.21
CA SER A 203 -4.46 9.99 15.11
C SER A 203 -3.87 8.60 15.29
N GLY A 204 -4.62 7.54 14.99
CA GLY A 204 -4.12 6.18 15.15
C GLY A 204 -3.04 5.80 14.13
N LEU A 205 -3.13 6.30 12.89
CA LEU A 205 -2.06 6.11 11.91
C LEU A 205 -0.74 6.72 12.42
N VAL A 206 -0.81 7.97 12.88
CA VAL A 206 0.33 8.68 13.48
C VAL A 206 0.90 7.91 14.67
N HIS A 207 0.03 7.38 15.53
CA HIS A 207 0.44 6.56 16.67
C HIS A 207 1.24 5.32 16.24
N PHE A 208 0.77 4.55 15.26
CA PHE A 208 1.48 3.36 14.79
C PHE A 208 2.81 3.69 14.13
N MET A 209 2.85 4.77 13.35
CA MET A 209 4.08 5.24 12.72
C MET A 209 5.12 5.68 13.76
N ASN A 210 4.67 6.24 14.89
CA ASN A 210 5.57 6.64 15.97
C ASN A 210 6.06 5.48 16.84
N GLN A 211 5.31 4.38 16.93
CA GLN A 211 5.68 3.21 17.72
C GLN A 211 6.55 2.19 16.97
N SER A 212 6.41 2.13 15.65
CA SER A 212 7.17 1.20 14.82
C SER A 212 8.52 1.82 14.46
N LEU A 213 9.55 1.55 15.26
CA LEU A 213 10.92 1.69 14.80
C LEU A 213 11.20 0.59 13.78
N ASP A 214 11.84 0.96 12.68
CA ASP A 214 12.21 -0.02 11.67
C ASP A 214 13.16 -1.07 12.23
N ALA A 215 13.08 -2.30 11.73
CA ALA A 215 14.09 -3.32 12.01
C ALA A 215 15.38 -3.13 11.16
N GLY A 216 15.42 -2.09 10.33
CA GLY A 216 16.42 -1.90 9.28
C GLY A 216 16.06 -2.62 7.96
N PRO A 217 16.98 -2.64 6.98
CA PRO A 217 18.27 -1.96 6.99
C PRO A 217 18.11 -0.44 7.13
N PHE A 218 19.04 0.20 7.86
CA PHE A 218 19.10 1.64 7.96
C PHE A 218 20.19 2.20 7.06
N TYR A 219 20.02 3.47 6.71
CA TYR A 219 20.92 4.18 5.81
C TYR A 219 21.39 5.49 6.43
N HIS A 220 22.64 5.85 6.11
CA HIS A 220 23.25 7.13 6.46
C HIS A 220 23.81 7.79 5.20
N GLY A 221 23.18 8.89 4.77
CA GLY A 221 23.67 9.72 3.68
C GLY A 221 24.69 10.74 4.16
N THR A 222 25.86 10.80 3.53
CA THR A 222 26.92 11.77 3.88
C THR A 222 27.89 11.98 2.72
N LYS A 223 28.77 12.98 2.83
CA LYS A 223 29.95 13.16 1.96
C LYS A 223 31.25 12.64 2.59
N ALA A 224 31.19 12.14 3.83
CA ALA A 224 32.33 11.51 4.48
C ALA A 224 32.75 10.21 3.75
N ASP A 225 34.06 10.02 3.59
CA ASP A 225 34.63 8.78 3.07
C ASP A 225 34.89 7.82 4.23
N LEU A 226 34.05 6.79 4.34
CA LEU A 226 33.99 5.83 5.43
C LEU A 226 34.14 4.41 4.84
N LYS A 227 34.55 3.47 5.69
CA LYS A 227 34.75 2.06 5.33
C LYS A 227 33.85 1.17 6.17
N VAL A 228 33.57 -0.01 5.63
CA VAL A 228 32.88 -1.07 6.39
C VAL A 228 33.68 -1.38 7.66
N GLY A 229 32.97 -1.39 8.79
CA GLY A 229 33.55 -1.53 10.12
C GLY A 229 33.76 -0.22 10.88
N ASP A 230 33.73 0.93 10.19
CA ASP A 230 33.85 2.23 10.85
C ASP A 230 32.64 2.48 11.78
N LEU A 231 32.90 3.24 12.85
CA LEU A 231 31.93 3.62 13.85
C LEU A 231 31.68 5.12 13.78
N LEU A 232 30.42 5.50 13.57
CA LEU A 232 29.97 6.89 13.67
C LEU A 232 29.54 7.18 15.10
N GLU A 233 30.09 8.24 15.69
CA GLU A 233 29.77 8.72 17.02
C GLU A 233 29.25 10.17 16.99
N PRO A 234 28.39 10.57 17.95
CA PRO A 234 28.09 11.97 18.17
C PRO A 234 29.34 12.76 18.56
N GLY A 235 29.32 14.08 18.33
CA GLY A 235 30.40 15.00 18.73
C GLY A 235 31.27 15.53 17.59
N TYR A 236 31.08 15.03 16.37
CA TYR A 236 31.62 15.66 15.16
C TYR A 236 30.79 16.87 14.73
N ASN A 237 31.38 17.75 13.93
CA ASN A 237 30.68 18.91 13.37
C ASN A 237 29.54 18.44 12.45
N SER A 238 28.33 18.95 12.68
CA SER A 238 27.15 18.62 11.89
C SER A 238 27.37 18.85 10.39
N ASN A 239 26.79 17.97 9.57
CA ASN A 239 26.73 18.12 8.11
C ASN A 239 25.74 19.21 7.66
N TYR A 240 25.00 19.82 8.60
CA TYR A 240 23.95 20.82 8.37
C TYR A 240 24.16 22.08 9.24
N GLY A 241 23.62 23.22 8.81
CA GLY A 241 23.63 24.48 9.57
C GLY A 241 25.03 25.05 9.84
N GLU A 242 25.24 25.67 11.01
CA GLU A 242 26.50 26.31 11.42
C GLU A 242 27.64 25.33 11.81
N ARG A 243 27.55 24.05 11.46
CA ARG A 243 28.55 23.02 11.80
C ARG A 243 28.81 22.86 13.31
N LYS A 244 27.80 23.12 14.15
CA LYS A 244 27.83 22.85 15.60
C LYS A 244 28.13 21.36 15.85
N LYS A 245 28.76 21.03 16.99
CA LYS A 245 28.97 19.63 17.40
C LYS A 245 27.61 18.93 17.49
N ALA A 246 27.43 17.88 16.70
CA ALA A 246 26.18 17.14 16.64
C ALA A 246 26.03 16.26 17.88
N ASN A 247 24.93 16.42 18.62
CA ASN A 247 24.62 15.58 19.78
C ASN A 247 24.08 14.19 19.40
N TYR A 248 23.79 13.97 18.11
CA TYR A 248 23.28 12.71 17.59
C TYR A 248 23.91 12.37 16.24
N VAL A 249 23.89 11.08 15.91
CA VAL A 249 24.07 10.58 14.54
C VAL A 249 22.70 10.28 13.94
N TYR A 250 22.47 10.71 12.71
CA TYR A 250 21.20 10.55 12.01
C TYR A 250 21.23 9.33 11.10
N LEU A 251 20.10 8.63 11.00
CA LEU A 251 19.91 7.46 10.15
C LEU A 251 18.45 7.41 9.68
N THR A 252 18.17 6.69 8.60
CA THR A 252 16.81 6.54 8.08
C THR A 252 16.53 5.13 7.60
N GLY A 253 15.27 4.72 7.67
CA GLY A 253 14.80 3.45 7.11
C GLY A 253 14.36 3.53 5.65
N THR A 254 14.48 4.69 4.97
CA THR A 254 14.12 4.86 3.55
C THR A 254 15.32 5.29 2.71
N MET A 255 15.34 4.85 1.44
CA MET A 255 16.39 5.25 0.50
C MET A 255 16.28 6.74 0.16
N ASP A 256 15.06 7.25 -0.06
CA ASP A 256 14.81 8.65 -0.43
C ASP A 256 15.38 9.65 0.59
N ALA A 257 15.10 9.44 1.89
CA ALA A 257 15.67 10.27 2.93
C ALA A 257 17.21 10.14 3.03
N ALA A 258 17.77 8.98 2.69
CA ALA A 258 19.22 8.79 2.66
C ALA A 258 19.88 9.53 1.49
N VAL A 259 19.21 9.58 0.33
CA VAL A 259 19.61 10.38 -0.82
C VAL A 259 19.66 11.87 -0.44
N TRP A 260 18.61 12.37 0.21
CA TRP A 260 18.63 13.74 0.75
C TRP A 260 19.79 13.95 1.73
N GLY A 261 20.05 12.97 2.59
CA GLY A 261 21.21 12.95 3.48
C GLY A 261 22.53 13.19 2.75
N ALA A 262 22.76 12.46 1.67
CA ALA A 262 23.99 12.53 0.88
C ALA A 262 24.11 13.80 0.03
N GLU A 263 23.02 14.25 -0.60
CA GLU A 263 23.01 15.41 -1.48
C GLU A 263 23.14 16.73 -0.71
N LEU A 264 22.48 16.84 0.44
CA LEU A 264 22.45 18.05 1.26
C LEU A 264 23.62 18.14 2.25
N ALA A 265 24.43 17.09 2.40
CA ALA A 265 25.59 17.11 3.27
C ALA A 265 26.60 18.19 2.81
N MET A 266 27.13 18.94 3.77
CA MET A 266 28.22 19.89 3.53
C MET A 266 29.54 19.20 3.18
N GLY A 267 30.34 19.86 2.34
CA GLY A 267 31.66 19.41 1.91
C GLY A 267 31.77 19.21 0.40
N ASP A 268 33.01 19.11 -0.08
CA ASP A 268 33.35 18.98 -1.51
C ASP A 268 33.45 17.51 -1.97
N GLY A 269 33.30 16.56 -1.04
CA GLY A 269 33.33 15.13 -1.33
C GLY A 269 32.11 14.67 -2.13
N ARG A 270 32.22 13.51 -2.78
CA ARG A 270 31.06 12.87 -3.42
C ARG A 270 30.04 12.45 -2.35
N GLY A 271 28.75 12.59 -2.64
CA GLY A 271 27.69 12.01 -1.83
C GLY A 271 27.79 10.48 -1.79
N ARG A 272 27.53 9.89 -0.63
CA ARG A 272 27.57 8.46 -0.37
C ARG A 272 26.41 8.07 0.53
N ILE A 273 25.90 6.85 0.33
CA ILE A 273 24.88 6.26 1.18
C ILE A 273 25.44 4.98 1.76
N TYR A 274 25.59 4.94 3.08
CA TYR A 274 26.04 3.75 3.79
C TYR A 274 24.87 3.00 4.40
N ILE A 275 24.95 1.67 4.40
CA ILE A 275 24.10 0.81 5.21
C ILE A 275 24.69 0.80 6.61
N VAL A 276 23.87 1.10 7.61
CA VAL A 276 24.31 1.26 8.99
C VAL A 276 23.51 0.41 9.96
N GLU A 277 24.18 -0.08 11.00
CA GLU A 277 23.56 -0.78 12.11
C GLU A 277 23.71 0.05 13.40
N PRO A 278 22.61 0.44 14.06
CA PRO A 278 22.68 1.06 15.36
C PRO A 278 23.11 0.04 16.42
N ILE A 279 24.18 0.35 17.16
CA ILE A 279 24.66 -0.49 18.27
C ILE A 279 23.79 -0.30 19.53
N GLY A 280 23.15 0.85 19.66
CA GLY A 280 22.24 1.17 20.76
C GLY A 280 20.85 1.58 20.28
N THR A 281 20.08 2.22 21.16
CA THR A 281 18.72 2.64 20.86
C THR A 281 18.69 3.80 19.87
N ILE A 282 17.65 3.82 19.03
CA ILE A 282 17.33 4.93 18.13
C ILE A 282 16.01 5.57 18.55
N GLU A 283 15.81 6.83 18.20
CA GLU A 283 14.56 7.56 18.41
C GLU A 283 14.18 8.32 17.13
N ASN A 284 12.91 8.71 17.00
CA ASN A 284 12.45 9.52 15.87
C ASN A 284 13.17 10.87 15.84
N ASP A 285 13.56 11.34 14.66
CA ASP A 285 14.16 12.66 14.50
C ASP A 285 13.09 13.76 14.61
N PRO A 286 13.09 14.60 15.66
CA PRO A 286 12.08 15.63 15.85
C PRO A 286 12.15 16.76 14.81
N ASN A 287 13.21 16.84 14.00
CA ASN A 287 13.28 17.82 12.90
C ASN A 287 12.39 17.42 11.72
N LEU A 288 12.15 16.12 11.55
CA LEU A 288 11.41 15.53 10.44
C LEU A 288 10.11 14.84 10.90
N THR A 289 9.86 14.83 12.22
CA THR A 289 8.69 14.26 12.89
C THR A 289 7.89 15.38 13.57
N ASP A 290 6.55 15.34 13.51
CA ASP A 290 5.59 16.17 14.27
C ASP A 290 5.64 17.71 14.09
N LYS A 291 6.62 18.28 13.35
CA LYS A 291 6.62 19.71 12.97
C LYS A 291 6.21 19.99 11.52
N LYS A 292 6.51 19.05 10.60
CA LYS A 292 6.21 19.17 9.17
C LYS A 292 5.15 18.18 8.70
N PHE A 293 5.15 16.97 9.29
CA PHE A 293 4.15 15.93 9.06
C PHE A 293 3.82 15.25 10.40
N PRO A 294 2.56 14.98 10.72
CA PRO A 294 2.20 14.20 11.90
C PRO A 294 2.85 12.80 11.85
N GLY A 295 3.58 12.43 12.89
CA GLY A 295 4.32 11.17 12.99
C GLY A 295 5.68 11.18 12.29
N ASN A 296 6.27 9.99 12.07
CA ASN A 296 7.57 9.82 11.37
C ASN A 296 7.43 9.21 9.96
N PRO A 297 6.78 9.88 8.99
CA PRO A 297 6.58 9.35 7.63
C PRO A 297 7.88 9.19 6.85
N THR A 298 8.89 10.04 7.10
CA THR A 298 10.19 9.92 6.44
C THR A 298 11.03 8.77 7.01
N ARG A 299 10.55 8.12 8.09
CA ARG A 299 11.28 7.08 8.83
C ARG A 299 12.70 7.54 9.14
N SER A 300 12.80 8.79 9.61
CA SER A 300 14.06 9.44 9.98
C SER A 300 14.26 9.32 11.47
N TYR A 301 15.46 8.92 11.85
CA TYR A 301 15.81 8.59 13.21
C TYR A 301 17.11 9.29 13.58
N ARG A 302 17.35 9.38 14.90
CA ARG A 302 18.60 9.84 15.45
C ARG A 302 19.00 8.95 16.63
N THR A 303 20.30 8.92 16.94
CA THR A 303 20.81 8.19 18.10
C THR A 303 21.99 8.89 18.76
N LYS A 304 22.10 8.73 20.08
CA LYS A 304 23.31 9.09 20.86
C LYS A 304 24.33 7.95 20.90
N SER A 305 23.95 6.77 20.40
CA SER A 305 24.82 5.59 20.36
C SER A 305 25.61 5.54 19.05
N LEU A 306 26.54 4.59 18.97
CA LEU A 306 27.35 4.37 17.77
C LEU A 306 26.51 3.76 16.64
N LEU A 307 26.77 4.21 15.40
CA LEU A 307 26.34 3.50 14.19
C LEU A 307 27.54 2.80 13.55
N ARG A 308 27.39 1.52 13.22
CA ARG A 308 28.41 0.76 12.50
C ARG A 308 28.13 0.80 11.00
N ILE A 309 29.12 1.12 10.19
CA ILE A 309 29.03 0.97 8.74
C ILE A 309 29.13 -0.52 8.38
N VAL A 310 28.10 -1.07 7.76
CA VAL A 310 28.06 -2.49 7.33
C VAL A 310 28.08 -2.66 5.80
N GLY A 311 27.87 -1.58 5.05
CA GLY A 311 27.97 -1.57 3.59
C GLY A 311 27.87 -0.17 3.00
N GLU A 312 28.10 -0.05 1.69
CA GLU A 312 27.85 1.15 0.88
C GLU A 312 26.87 0.79 -0.25
N VAL A 313 25.88 1.63 -0.48
CA VAL A 313 24.98 1.53 -1.63
C VAL A 313 25.64 2.27 -2.79
N LEU A 314 26.00 1.56 -3.85
CA LEU A 314 26.74 2.14 -4.98
C LEU A 314 25.81 2.67 -6.08
N ASP A 315 24.68 2.02 -6.33
CA ASP A 315 23.80 2.30 -7.48
C ASP A 315 22.59 3.19 -7.12
N TRP A 316 22.76 4.10 -6.16
CA TRP A 316 21.68 5.04 -5.83
C TRP A 316 21.56 6.13 -6.88
N LYS A 317 20.33 6.62 -7.09
CA LYS A 317 20.03 7.71 -8.01
C LYS A 317 19.66 8.95 -7.20
N GLY A 318 20.33 10.05 -7.50
CA GLY A 318 19.99 11.34 -6.94
C GLY A 318 18.65 11.86 -7.46
N HIS A 319 18.16 12.91 -6.82
CA HIS A 319 16.97 13.62 -7.28
C HIS A 319 17.26 14.34 -8.59
N ALA A 320 16.20 14.68 -9.34
CA ALA A 320 16.35 15.53 -10.51
C ALA A 320 16.98 16.88 -10.11
N PRO A 321 17.88 17.49 -10.91
CA PRO A 321 18.57 18.73 -10.55
C PRO A 321 17.63 19.86 -10.11
N GLU A 322 16.46 19.97 -10.75
CA GLU A 322 15.42 20.95 -10.40
C GLU A 322 14.83 20.72 -9.00
N VAL A 323 14.65 19.45 -8.61
CA VAL A 323 14.13 19.08 -7.29
C VAL A 323 15.16 19.38 -6.20
N LEU A 324 16.44 19.07 -6.46
CA LEU A 324 17.53 19.38 -5.54
C LEU A 324 17.69 20.90 -5.37
N GLN A 325 17.67 21.65 -6.47
CA GLN A 325 17.81 23.11 -6.41
C GLN A 325 16.66 23.75 -5.62
N ASN A 326 15.41 23.34 -5.88
CA ASN A 326 14.26 23.83 -5.12
C ASN A 326 14.40 23.55 -3.61
N MET A 327 14.95 22.41 -3.22
CA MET A 327 15.19 22.10 -1.81
C MET A 327 16.28 23.00 -1.21
N LEU A 328 17.38 23.22 -1.92
CA LEU A 328 18.47 24.11 -1.48
C LEU A 328 17.97 25.54 -1.29
N ASP A 329 17.18 26.06 -2.23
CA ASP A 329 16.60 27.40 -2.16
C ASP A 329 15.67 27.55 -0.93
N ASN A 330 14.83 26.54 -0.67
CA ASN A 330 13.97 26.50 0.52
C ASN A 330 14.78 26.48 1.83
N LEU A 331 15.88 25.74 1.89
CA LEU A 331 16.76 25.70 3.06
C LEU A 331 17.45 27.05 3.30
N GLU A 332 17.84 27.74 2.23
CA GLU A 332 18.40 29.09 2.34
C GLU A 332 17.36 30.10 2.84
N GLU A 333 16.11 30.00 2.39
CA GLU A 333 15.01 30.83 2.89
C GLU A 333 14.73 30.59 4.38
N LEU A 334 14.64 29.32 4.81
CA LEU A 334 14.47 28.98 6.22
C LEU A 334 15.61 29.52 7.10
N LYS A 335 16.85 29.45 6.58
CA LYS A 335 18.02 30.02 7.25
C LYS A 335 17.90 31.55 7.38
N ARG A 336 17.40 32.25 6.36
CA ARG A 336 17.13 33.70 6.42
C ARG A 336 16.03 34.04 7.43
N GLN A 337 15.09 33.13 7.67
CA GLN A 337 14.04 33.25 8.69
C GLN A 337 14.51 32.85 10.10
N GLY A 338 15.77 32.43 10.27
CA GLY A 338 16.32 32.01 11.56
C GLY A 338 15.82 30.65 12.05
N ILE A 339 15.20 29.84 11.17
CA ILE A 339 14.74 28.49 11.49
C ILE A 339 15.91 27.52 11.23
N GLU A 340 16.54 27.04 12.30
CA GLU A 340 17.62 26.05 12.24
C GLU A 340 17.16 24.65 12.67
N ALA A 341 17.89 23.62 12.23
CA ALA A 341 17.72 22.27 12.72
C ALA A 341 18.03 22.20 14.22
N ILE A 342 17.16 21.56 14.99
CA ILE A 342 17.34 21.31 16.42
C ILE A 342 18.50 20.34 16.60
N ASN A 343 19.50 20.75 17.37
CA ASN A 343 20.65 19.93 17.74
C ASN A 343 20.57 19.41 19.19
N ASP A 344 19.47 19.61 19.90
CA ASP A 344 19.27 19.28 21.33
C ASP A 344 19.11 17.77 21.62
#